data_AF-A0A7G7BNH7-F1
#
_entry.id   AF-A0A7G7BNH7-F1
#
_cell.length_a   1.000
_cell.length_b   1.000
_cell.length_c   1.000
_cell.angle_alpha   90.00
_cell.angle_beta   90.00
_cell.angle_gamma   90.00
#
_symmetry.space_group_name_H-M   'P 1'
#
loop_
_entity.id
_entity.type
_entity.pdbx_description
1 polymer ?
#
loop_
_entity_poly.entity_id
_entity_poly.type
_entity_poly.pdbx_seq_one_letter_code
_entity_poly.pdbx_strand_id
1 'polypeptide(L)'
;MQDRTGRSAPLDTPTDRHATTRFPVAVDAALRQAGWQPGRWDIRQAEEWADALRSHTSPAGHRHAVFPAAVEAWAEFGALHISAAAPGRQIAPAAVRVDPLSGLHLARTLGDLGRALETEISPLGEEGDGQAVLAIDIEGRVYSIDHTGDWYLGADIDQALATLVTGVQPDRLTSG
;
A
#
# COMPACT_ATOMS: atom_id res chain seq x y z
N MET A 1 15.49 61.90 26.80
CA MET A 1 16.76 61.20 27.08
C MET A 1 16.39 60.02 27.96
N GLN A 2 16.08 58.87 27.33
CA GLN A 2 16.83 57.61 27.45
C GLN A 2 16.73 57.02 28.89
N ASP A 3 16.34 55.78 29.15
CA ASP A 3 16.17 54.62 28.27
C ASP A 3 15.28 53.56 28.93
N ARG A 4 14.60 52.77 28.10
CA ARG A 4 13.83 51.58 28.48
C ARG A 4 14.79 50.39 28.51
N THR A 5 14.69 49.53 29.53
CA THR A 5 14.97 48.08 29.33
C THR A 5 14.24 47.26 30.38
N GLY A 6 13.05 46.79 29.99
CA GLY A 6 12.41 45.64 30.61
C GLY A 6 13.18 44.38 30.24
N ARG A 7 13.46 43.56 31.25
CA ARG A 7 14.13 42.27 31.11
C ARG A 7 13.10 41.26 30.62
N SER A 8 13.03 41.03 29.30
CA SER A 8 12.27 39.91 28.73
C SER A 8 12.98 38.60 29.07
N ALA A 9 12.27 37.70 29.74
CA ALA A 9 12.61 36.29 29.78
C ALA A 9 12.50 35.70 28.36
N PRO A 10 13.36 34.74 27.97
CA PRO A 10 13.12 34.03 26.73
C PRO A 10 11.84 33.21 26.90
N LEU A 11 10.86 33.46 26.03
CA LEU A 11 9.77 32.54 25.80
C LEU A 11 10.41 31.28 25.22
N ASP A 12 10.41 30.21 26.01
CA ASP A 12 10.69 28.87 25.55
C ASP A 12 9.65 28.59 24.45
N THR A 13 10.10 28.70 23.21
CA THR A 13 9.26 28.40 22.05
C THR A 13 9.04 26.90 22.14
N PRO A 14 7.80 26.39 22.30
CA PRO A 14 7.61 24.95 22.24
C PRO A 14 8.11 24.54 20.86
N THR A 15 9.26 23.86 20.86
CA THR A 15 9.76 23.19 19.68
C THR A 15 8.62 22.29 19.25
N ASP A 16 8.06 22.61 18.09
CA ASP A 16 7.01 21.87 17.41
C ASP A 16 7.57 20.47 17.09
N ARG A 17 7.60 19.61 18.11
CA ARG A 17 8.00 18.21 18.00
C ARG A 17 6.79 17.43 17.49
N HIS A 18 6.28 17.83 16.33
CA HIS A 18 5.59 16.90 15.47
C HIS A 18 6.65 15.91 14.99
N ALA A 19 6.90 14.88 15.78
CA ALA A 19 7.32 13.61 15.20
C ALA A 19 6.15 13.20 14.29
N THR A 20 6.17 13.65 13.04
CA THR A 20 5.15 13.31 12.05
C THR A 20 5.25 11.80 11.87
N THR A 21 4.29 11.06 12.41
CA THR A 21 4.17 9.63 12.18
C THR A 21 4.13 9.37 10.67
N ARG A 22 4.82 8.32 10.19
CA ARG A 22 4.86 7.91 8.77
C ARG A 22 3.47 7.90 8.14
N PHE A 23 2.47 7.48 8.91
CA PHE A 23 1.08 7.39 8.49
C PHE A 23 0.18 8.46 9.15
N PRO A 24 -0.91 8.88 8.46
CA PRO A 24 -2.03 9.57 9.09
C PRO A 24 -2.61 8.75 10.25
N VAL A 25 -3.14 9.43 11.27
CA VAL A 25 -3.61 8.80 12.53
C VAL A 25 -4.58 7.62 12.29
N ALA A 26 -5.54 7.77 11.38
CA ALA A 26 -6.51 6.71 11.09
C ALA A 26 -5.85 5.46 10.47
N VAL A 27 -4.83 5.66 9.63
CA VAL A 27 -4.10 4.58 8.96
C VAL A 27 -3.16 3.89 9.94
N ASP A 28 -2.42 4.65 10.75
CA ASP A 28 -1.55 4.11 11.82
C ASP A 28 -2.38 3.26 12.81
N ALA A 29 -3.56 3.75 13.22
CA ALA A 29 -4.44 3.01 14.10
C ALA A 29 -4.93 1.69 13.47
N ALA A 30 -5.37 1.70 12.21
CA ALA A 30 -5.82 0.50 11.51
C ALA A 30 -4.67 -0.53 11.34
N LEU A 31 -3.47 -0.06 10.98
CA LEU A 31 -2.28 -0.89 10.87
C LEU A 31 -1.90 -1.54 12.22
N ARG A 32 -1.89 -0.77 13.30
CA ARG A 32 -1.59 -1.29 14.65
C ARG A 32 -2.63 -2.31 15.11
N GLN A 33 -3.91 -2.07 14.82
CA GLN A 33 -4.98 -3.04 15.11
C GLN A 33 -4.81 -4.33 14.33
N ALA A 34 -4.29 -4.26 13.10
CA ALA A 34 -3.93 -5.42 12.27
C ALA A 34 -2.63 -6.13 12.74
N GLY A 35 -1.96 -5.63 13.77
CA GLY A 35 -0.72 -6.20 14.31
C GLY A 35 0.57 -5.67 13.69
N TRP A 36 0.50 -4.64 12.84
CA TRP A 36 1.70 -3.96 12.34
C TRP A 36 2.35 -3.11 13.45
N GLN A 37 3.68 -3.05 13.42
CA GLN A 37 4.48 -2.17 14.26
C GLN A 37 5.60 -1.56 13.42
N PRO A 38 6.03 -0.31 13.70
CA PRO A 38 7.16 0.30 13.02
C PRO A 38 8.40 -0.59 13.06
N GLY A 39 9.06 -0.78 11.92
CA GLY A 39 10.22 -1.65 11.78
C GLY A 39 9.91 -3.14 11.64
N ARG A 40 8.64 -3.53 11.49
CA ARG A 40 8.27 -4.89 11.10
C ARG A 40 8.93 -5.24 9.76
N TRP A 41 9.55 -6.42 9.71
CA TRP A 41 10.19 -6.94 8.50
C TRP A 41 10.29 -8.47 8.55
N ASP A 42 9.43 -9.16 7.79
CA ASP A 42 9.46 -10.62 7.64
C ASP A 42 9.95 -11.01 6.25
N ILE A 43 11.27 -10.89 6.05
CA ILE A 43 11.90 -11.21 4.76
C ILE A 43 11.75 -12.68 4.39
N ARG A 44 11.74 -13.59 5.37
CA ARG A 44 11.60 -15.02 5.11
C ARG A 44 10.24 -15.31 4.50
N GLN A 45 9.17 -14.75 5.06
CA GLN A 45 7.84 -14.93 4.48
C GLN A 45 7.75 -14.34 3.07
N ALA A 46 8.36 -13.16 2.84
CA ALA A 46 8.39 -12.54 1.53
C ALA A 46 9.14 -13.39 0.49
N GLU A 47 10.25 -14.02 0.87
CA GLU A 47 11.00 -14.94 0.01
C GLU A 47 10.21 -16.21 -0.30
N GLU A 48 9.49 -16.78 0.68
CA GLU A 48 8.61 -17.93 0.45
C GLU A 48 7.51 -17.62 -0.59
N TRP A 49 6.90 -16.42 -0.52
CA TRP A 49 5.95 -15.98 -1.53
C TRP A 49 6.60 -15.72 -2.88
N ALA A 50 7.79 -15.11 -2.90
CA ALA A 50 8.55 -14.90 -4.12
C ALA A 50 8.80 -16.23 -4.85
N ASP A 51 9.21 -17.26 -4.12
CA ASP A 51 9.47 -18.59 -4.67
C ASP A 51 8.19 -19.28 -5.14
N ALA A 52 7.09 -19.15 -4.39
CA ALA A 52 5.78 -19.67 -4.81
C ALA A 52 5.30 -19.02 -6.12
N LEU A 53 5.41 -17.70 -6.24
CA LEU A 53 5.03 -16.97 -7.45
C LEU A 53 5.91 -17.32 -8.65
N ARG A 54 7.24 -17.42 -8.47
CA ARG A 54 8.18 -17.82 -9.53
C ARG A 54 7.99 -19.26 -9.99
N SER A 55 7.61 -20.14 -9.07
CA SER A 55 7.32 -21.55 -9.35
C SER A 55 5.99 -21.73 -10.08
N HIS A 56 5.09 -20.75 -10.00
CA HIS A 56 3.84 -20.78 -10.74
C HIS A 56 4.03 -20.38 -12.21
N THR A 57 3.49 -21.20 -13.10
CA THR A 57 3.32 -20.86 -14.51
C THR A 57 1.89 -21.21 -14.87
N SER A 58 1.16 -20.25 -15.45
CA SER A 58 -0.22 -20.49 -15.87
C SER A 58 -0.28 -21.53 -17.00
N PRO A 59 -1.44 -22.16 -17.26
CA PRO A 59 -1.58 -23.12 -18.37
C PRO A 59 -1.17 -22.56 -19.75
N ALA A 60 -1.27 -21.25 -19.93
CA ALA A 60 -0.87 -20.55 -21.16
C ALA A 60 0.59 -20.06 -21.14
N GLY A 61 1.38 -20.44 -20.13
CA GLY A 61 2.81 -20.11 -20.04
C GLY A 61 3.13 -18.76 -19.39
N HIS A 62 2.13 -18.03 -18.87
CA HIS A 62 2.37 -16.73 -18.20
C HIS A 62 2.99 -16.93 -16.82
N ARG A 63 3.94 -16.06 -16.47
CA ARG A 63 4.67 -16.05 -15.19
C ARG A 63 4.49 -14.71 -14.50
N HIS A 64 4.62 -14.71 -13.18
CA HIS A 64 4.66 -13.48 -12.38
C HIS A 64 6.03 -12.81 -12.47
N ALA A 65 6.03 -11.47 -12.45
CA ALA A 65 7.22 -10.69 -12.16
C ALA A 65 7.39 -10.60 -10.63
N VAL A 66 8.64 -10.66 -10.15
CA VAL A 66 8.98 -10.47 -8.74
C VAL A 66 10.25 -9.64 -8.65
N PHE A 67 10.14 -8.46 -8.03
CA PHE A 67 11.17 -7.43 -7.96
C PHE A 67 11.23 -6.80 -6.56
N PRO A 68 12.28 -6.01 -6.24
CA PRO A 68 12.51 -5.49 -4.87
C PRO A 68 11.30 -4.80 -4.25
N ALA A 69 10.66 -3.85 -4.95
CA ALA A 69 9.52 -3.11 -4.40
C ALA A 69 8.37 -4.03 -3.90
N ALA A 70 8.09 -5.12 -4.62
CA ALA A 70 7.10 -6.10 -4.19
C ALA A 70 7.56 -6.87 -2.95
N VAL A 71 8.80 -7.36 -2.94
CA VAL A 71 9.38 -8.12 -1.81
C VAL A 71 9.45 -7.26 -0.55
N GLU A 72 9.81 -5.98 -0.68
CA GLU A 72 9.88 -5.03 0.42
C GLU A 72 8.49 -4.75 1.01
N ALA A 73 7.48 -4.55 0.15
CA ALA A 73 6.09 -4.39 0.57
C ALA A 73 5.57 -5.64 1.31
N TRP A 74 5.90 -6.85 0.82
CA TRP A 74 5.53 -8.09 1.48
C TRP A 74 6.24 -8.28 2.82
N ALA A 75 7.53 -7.95 2.90
CA ALA A 75 8.29 -8.08 4.14
C ALA A 75 7.74 -7.14 5.23
N GLU A 76 7.37 -5.91 4.88
CA GLU A 76 6.84 -4.96 5.85
C GLU A 76 5.36 -5.22 6.19
N PHE A 77 4.50 -5.47 5.20
CA PHE A 77 3.03 -5.47 5.37
C PHE A 77 2.37 -6.83 5.14
N GLY A 78 3.11 -7.84 4.69
CA GLY A 78 2.58 -9.17 4.39
C GLY A 78 1.87 -9.82 5.57
N ALA A 79 0.81 -10.60 5.28
CA ALA A 79 -0.02 -11.32 6.23
C ALA A 79 -0.84 -10.43 7.18
N LEU A 80 -0.85 -9.12 6.96
CA LEU A 80 -1.77 -8.21 7.63
C LEU A 80 -3.16 -8.30 6.98
N HIS A 81 -4.18 -8.30 7.83
CA HIS A 81 -5.57 -8.05 7.45
C HIS A 81 -6.00 -6.72 8.11
N ILE A 82 -6.13 -5.69 7.28
CA ILE A 82 -6.34 -4.31 7.71
C ILE A 82 -7.78 -3.94 7.42
N SER A 83 -8.52 -3.52 8.44
CA SER A 83 -9.88 -3.01 8.31
C SER A 83 -9.95 -1.57 8.77
N ALA A 84 -10.75 -0.75 8.11
CA ALA A 84 -10.94 0.63 8.53
C ALA A 84 -11.70 0.69 9.87
N ALA A 85 -11.26 1.57 10.76
CA ALA A 85 -11.90 1.81 12.05
C ALA A 85 -13.04 2.85 11.99
N ALA A 86 -13.23 3.50 10.84
CA ALA A 86 -14.19 4.59 10.65
C ALA A 86 -14.84 4.53 9.25
N PRO A 87 -16.02 5.16 9.05
CA PRO A 87 -16.58 5.35 7.72
C PRO A 87 -15.62 6.10 6.80
N GLY A 88 -15.67 5.78 5.50
CA GLY A 88 -14.80 6.40 4.52
C GLY A 88 -15.24 7.81 4.13
N ARG A 89 -14.31 8.55 3.53
CA ARG A 89 -14.50 9.96 3.17
C ARG A 89 -15.40 10.14 1.95
N GLN A 90 -15.29 9.26 0.97
CA GLN A 90 -16.04 9.33 -0.30
C GLN A 90 -16.74 8.01 -0.61
N ILE A 91 -16.07 6.89 -0.35
CA ILE A 91 -16.59 5.53 -0.54
C ILE A 91 -16.43 4.70 0.74
N ALA A 92 -17.13 3.57 0.82
CA ALA A 92 -16.93 2.63 1.91
C ALA A 92 -15.47 2.09 1.86
N PRO A 93 -14.70 2.17 2.96
CA PRO A 93 -13.36 1.59 3.00
C PRO A 93 -13.43 0.08 2.80
N ALA A 94 -12.52 -0.45 2.00
CA ALA A 94 -12.38 -1.88 1.79
C ALA A 94 -11.43 -2.49 2.84
N ALA A 95 -11.73 -3.70 3.30
CA ALA A 95 -10.76 -4.49 4.05
C ALA A 95 -9.62 -4.90 3.12
N VAL A 96 -8.38 -4.82 3.59
CA VAL A 96 -7.17 -5.10 2.81
C VAL A 96 -6.47 -6.31 3.39
N ARG A 97 -6.16 -7.30 2.55
CA ARG A 97 -5.33 -8.44 2.93
C ARG A 97 -4.07 -8.45 2.07
N VAL A 98 -2.91 -8.27 2.70
CA VAL A 98 -1.62 -8.31 2.01
C VAL A 98 -1.14 -9.76 1.93
N ASP A 99 -1.66 -10.46 0.94
CA ASP A 99 -1.29 -11.83 0.59
C ASP A 99 -1.12 -11.92 -0.94
N PRO A 100 0.12 -11.91 -1.47
CA PRO A 100 0.33 -11.89 -2.91
C PRO A 100 -0.16 -13.17 -3.61
N LEU A 101 -0.42 -14.26 -2.88
CA LEU A 101 -0.96 -15.48 -3.47
C LEU A 101 -2.44 -15.35 -3.85
N SER A 102 -3.16 -14.33 -3.36
CA SER A 102 -4.49 -13.99 -3.88
C SER A 102 -4.46 -13.69 -5.40
N GLY A 103 -3.34 -13.19 -5.92
CA GLY A 103 -3.13 -12.95 -7.34
C GLY A 103 -2.49 -14.12 -8.12
N LEU A 104 -2.28 -15.29 -7.49
CA LEU A 104 -1.48 -16.38 -8.07
C LEU A 104 -1.93 -16.79 -9.48
N HIS A 105 -3.24 -16.81 -9.74
CA HIS A 105 -3.80 -17.23 -11.03
C HIS A 105 -4.00 -16.09 -12.03
N LEU A 106 -3.57 -14.87 -11.70
CA LEU A 106 -3.75 -13.67 -12.53
C LEU A 106 -2.48 -13.26 -13.29
N ALA A 107 -1.49 -14.15 -13.44
CA ALA A 107 -0.23 -13.85 -14.14
C ALA A 107 -0.44 -13.25 -15.55
N ARG A 108 -1.49 -13.67 -16.26
CA ARG A 108 -1.85 -13.05 -17.55
C ARG A 108 -2.35 -11.62 -17.36
N THR A 109 -3.37 -11.42 -16.54
CA THR A 109 -4.00 -10.11 -16.30
C THR A 109 -2.97 -9.08 -15.83
N LEU A 110 -2.14 -9.44 -14.86
CA LEU A 110 -1.09 -8.55 -14.35
C LEU A 110 -0.02 -8.26 -15.42
N GLY A 111 0.32 -9.26 -16.23
CA GLY A 111 1.22 -9.07 -17.37
C GLY A 111 0.63 -8.18 -18.47
N ASP A 112 -0.67 -8.27 -18.73
CA ASP A 112 -1.37 -7.43 -19.71
C ASP A 112 -1.46 -5.98 -19.22
N LEU A 113 -1.77 -5.76 -17.93
CA LEU A 113 -1.74 -4.44 -17.30
C LEU A 113 -0.33 -3.84 -17.30
N GLY A 114 0.69 -4.63 -16.94
CA GLY A 114 2.08 -4.18 -16.97
C GLY A 114 2.51 -3.70 -18.35
N ARG A 115 2.13 -4.41 -19.41
CA ARG A 115 2.39 -3.96 -20.80
C ARG A 115 1.68 -2.65 -21.12
N ALA A 116 0.43 -2.48 -20.70
CA ALA A 116 -0.33 -1.25 -20.94
C ALA A 116 0.26 -0.04 -20.20
N LEU A 117 0.87 -0.27 -19.03
CA LEU A 117 1.52 0.75 -18.20
C LEU A 117 3.04 0.87 -18.43
N GLU A 118 3.57 0.14 -19.42
CA GLU A 118 5.01 0.07 -19.73
C GLU A 118 5.90 -0.24 -18.50
N THR A 119 5.43 -1.16 -17.66
CA THR A 119 6.07 -1.55 -16.39
C THR A 119 5.94 -3.05 -16.13
N GLU A 120 6.57 -3.56 -15.08
CA GLU A 120 6.33 -4.92 -14.57
C GLU A 120 5.47 -4.85 -13.31
N ILE A 121 4.52 -5.77 -13.19
CA ILE A 121 3.54 -5.78 -12.10
C ILE A 121 3.60 -7.12 -11.37
N SER A 122 3.60 -7.04 -10.04
CA SER A 122 3.55 -8.17 -9.13
C SER A 122 2.27 -8.09 -8.29
N PRO A 123 1.65 -9.23 -7.92
CA PRO A 123 0.53 -9.19 -6.98
C PRO A 123 0.99 -8.70 -5.61
N LEU A 124 0.12 -7.96 -4.92
CA LEU A 124 0.35 -7.44 -3.58
C LEU A 124 -0.60 -8.06 -2.55
N GLY A 125 -1.84 -8.32 -2.95
CA GLY A 125 -2.90 -8.72 -2.04
C GLY A 125 -4.28 -8.68 -2.67
N GLU A 126 -5.28 -8.46 -1.84
CA GLU A 126 -6.66 -8.24 -2.24
C GLU A 126 -7.32 -7.19 -1.36
N GLU A 127 -8.41 -6.63 -1.88
CA GLU A 127 -9.31 -5.79 -1.10
C GLU A 127 -10.77 -6.26 -1.22
N GLY A 128 -11.57 -5.80 -0.26
CA GLY A 128 -13.01 -6.05 -0.22
C GLY A 128 -13.34 -7.53 -0.08
N ASP A 129 -12.57 -8.28 0.69
CA ASP A 129 -12.75 -9.73 0.87
C ASP A 129 -12.74 -10.50 -0.47
N GLY A 130 -11.80 -10.13 -1.35
CA GLY A 130 -11.58 -10.79 -2.66
C GLY A 130 -12.41 -10.20 -3.80
N GLN A 131 -13.00 -9.00 -3.64
CA GLN A 131 -13.67 -8.31 -4.75
C GLN A 131 -12.67 -7.76 -5.77
N ALA A 132 -11.46 -7.38 -5.34
CA ALA A 132 -10.42 -6.88 -6.21
C ALA A 132 -9.03 -7.40 -5.79
N VAL A 133 -8.14 -7.51 -6.77
CA VAL A 133 -6.73 -7.85 -6.52
C VAL A 133 -5.90 -6.57 -6.46
N LEU A 134 -5.07 -6.47 -5.43
CA LEU A 134 -4.09 -5.41 -5.30
C LEU A 134 -2.80 -5.82 -5.99
N ALA A 135 -2.20 -4.88 -6.71
CA ALA A 135 -0.95 -5.10 -7.43
C ALA A 135 0.01 -3.92 -7.22
N ILE A 136 1.30 -4.19 -7.35
CA ILE A 136 2.39 -3.20 -7.21
C ILE A 136 3.31 -3.29 -8.41
N ASP A 137 3.90 -2.19 -8.84
CA ASP A 137 4.89 -2.17 -9.92
C ASP A 137 6.33 -1.95 -9.44
N ILE A 138 7.28 -1.95 -10.37
CA ILE A 138 8.72 -1.79 -10.07
C ILE A 138 9.07 -0.46 -9.40
N GLU A 139 8.24 0.57 -9.55
CA GLU A 139 8.42 1.88 -8.92
C GLU A 139 7.77 1.95 -7.53
N GLY A 140 6.99 0.92 -7.16
CA GLY A 140 6.23 0.86 -5.92
C GLY A 140 4.80 1.38 -6.02
N ARG A 141 4.36 1.79 -7.21
CA ARG A 141 3.00 2.27 -7.45
C ARG A 141 2.00 1.14 -7.26
N VAL A 142 0.86 1.43 -6.64
CA VAL A 142 -0.13 0.41 -6.27
C VAL A 142 -1.43 0.62 -7.02
N TYR A 143 -2.03 -0.51 -7.41
CA TYR A 143 -3.24 -0.58 -8.22
C TYR A 143 -4.26 -1.53 -7.59
N SER A 144 -5.55 -1.30 -7.88
CA SER A 144 -6.63 -2.26 -7.62
C SER A 144 -7.27 -2.68 -8.94
N ILE A 145 -7.48 -3.98 -9.11
CA ILE A 145 -8.02 -4.60 -10.33
C ILE A 145 -9.28 -5.39 -9.96
N ASP A 146 -10.42 -4.97 -10.50
CA ASP A 146 -11.70 -5.65 -10.33
C ASP A 146 -12.42 -5.86 -11.66
N HIS A 147 -13.65 -6.39 -11.60
CA HIS A 147 -14.48 -6.65 -12.77
C HIS A 147 -14.99 -5.37 -13.48
N THR A 148 -14.83 -4.20 -12.85
CA THR A 148 -15.23 -2.88 -13.36
C THR A 148 -14.07 -2.12 -13.98
N GLY A 149 -12.82 -2.47 -13.66
CA GLY A 149 -11.60 -1.97 -14.30
C GLY A 149 -10.40 -1.93 -13.36
N ASP A 150 -9.40 -1.15 -13.78
CA ASP A 150 -8.16 -0.95 -13.05
C ASP A 150 -8.11 0.46 -12.46
N TRP A 151 -7.60 0.59 -11.24
CA TRP A 151 -7.60 1.82 -10.46
C TRP A 151 -6.22 2.11 -9.89
N TYR A 152 -5.81 3.37 -9.91
CA TYR A 152 -4.56 3.82 -9.29
C TYR A 152 -4.80 4.24 -7.84
N LEU A 153 -4.10 3.59 -6.90
CA LEU A 153 -4.31 3.81 -5.47
C LEU A 153 -3.30 4.77 -4.84
N GLY A 154 -2.09 4.84 -5.38
CA GLY A 154 -1.03 5.68 -4.82
C GLY A 154 0.34 5.42 -5.43
N ALA A 155 1.24 6.37 -5.19
CA ALA A 155 2.62 6.31 -5.68
C ALA A 155 3.50 5.29 -4.93
N ASP A 156 3.04 4.87 -3.75
CA ASP A 156 3.67 3.87 -2.90
C ASP A 156 2.60 3.15 -2.06
N ILE A 157 3.01 2.12 -1.32
CA ILE A 157 2.11 1.36 -0.45
C ILE A 157 1.51 2.20 0.69
N ASP A 158 2.19 3.26 1.13
CA ASP A 158 1.69 4.09 2.22
C ASP A 158 0.50 4.92 1.76
N GLN A 159 0.61 5.54 0.58
CA GLN A 159 -0.48 6.26 -0.06
C GLN A 159 -1.62 5.32 -0.42
N ALA A 160 -1.32 4.13 -0.93
CA ALA A 160 -2.34 3.14 -1.26
C ALA A 160 -3.16 2.75 -0.02
N LEU A 161 -2.48 2.42 1.09
CA LEU A 161 -3.14 2.13 2.36
C LEU A 161 -3.95 3.32 2.88
N ALA A 162 -3.45 4.55 2.71
CA ALA A 162 -4.22 5.74 3.05
C ALA A 162 -5.49 5.89 2.22
N THR A 163 -5.42 5.69 0.89
CA THR A 163 -6.57 5.72 -0.02
C THR A 163 -7.62 4.70 0.42
N LEU A 164 -7.20 3.45 0.63
CA LEU A 164 -8.07 2.32 0.98
C LEU A 164 -8.72 2.47 2.36
N VAL A 165 -7.91 2.71 3.40
CA VAL A 165 -8.39 2.78 4.79
C VAL A 165 -9.26 4.01 5.03
N THR A 166 -8.98 5.13 4.35
CA THR A 166 -9.79 6.35 4.51
C THR A 166 -10.95 6.44 3.53
N GLY A 167 -11.10 5.48 2.61
CA GLY A 167 -12.19 5.44 1.63
C GLY A 167 -12.19 6.66 0.71
N VAL A 168 -11.01 7.04 0.20
CA VAL A 168 -10.87 8.03 -0.87
C VAL A 168 -11.14 7.35 -2.19
N GLN A 169 -11.85 8.01 -3.10
CA GLN A 169 -12.13 7.47 -4.42
C GLN A 169 -10.82 7.46 -5.26
N PRO A 170 -10.33 6.29 -5.70
CA PRO A 170 -9.16 6.23 -6.55
C PRO A 170 -9.47 6.67 -7.99
N ASP A 171 -8.42 7.06 -8.70
CA ASP A 171 -8.50 7.42 -10.12
C ASP A 171 -8.57 6.15 -10.98
N ARG A 172 -9.52 6.11 -11.92
CA ARG A 172 -9.65 5.00 -12.87
C ARG A 172 -8.56 5.10 -13.91
N LEU A 173 -7.86 4.00 -14.17
CA LEU A 173 -6.96 3.92 -15.31
C LEU A 173 -7.78 3.88 -16.60
N THR A 174 -7.48 4.79 -17.51
CA THR A 174 -8.05 4.79 -18.85
C THR A 174 -6.94 4.47 -19.83
N SER A 175 -7.16 3.50 -20.72
CA SER A 175 -6.31 3.34 -21.89
C SER A 175 -6.33 4.65 -22.68
N GLY A 176 -5.14 5.25 -22.87
CA GLY A 176 -4.96 6.40 -23.75
C GLY A 176 -5.14 6.05 -25.22
#